data_AF-A0A833PBE0-F1
#
_entry.id   AF-A0A833PBE0-F1
#
_cell.length_a   1.000
_cell.length_b   1.000
_cell.length_c   1.000
_cell.angle_alpha   90.00
_cell.angle_beta   90.00
_cell.angle_gamma   90.00
#
_symmetry.space_group_name_H-M   'P 1'
#
loop_
_entity.id
_entity.type
_entity.pdbx_description
1 polymer ?
#
loop_
_entity_poly.entity_id
_entity_poly.type
_entity_poly.pdbx_seq_one_letter_code
_entity_poly.pdbx_strand_id
1 'polypeptide(L)' 'MLYDQSNRFFLDEFLKFSPEVWVADSRVKNFSHPHYQKLDERSATTWPDLDEAKEFRNVSFYKTR' A
#
# COMPACT_ATOMS: atom_id res chain seq x y z
N MET A 1 -2.76 -9.60 -0.05
CA MET A 1 -1.99 -9.24 -1.24
C MET A 1 -0.62 -8.69 -0.85
N LEU A 2 -0.40 -7.42 -0.52
CA LEU A 2 0.97 -6.93 -0.20
C LEU A 2 1.58 -7.45 1.13
N TYR A 3 0.73 -7.70 2.13
CA TYR A 3 1.12 -8.33 3.40
C TYR A 3 1.60 -9.78 3.24
N ASP A 4 1.19 -10.44 2.16
CA ASP A 4 1.72 -11.73 1.77
C ASP A 4 2.99 -11.49 0.95
N GLN A 5 4.10 -11.94 1.52
CA GLN A 5 5.43 -11.72 0.96
C GLN A 5 5.56 -12.29 -0.46
N SER A 6 4.83 -13.37 -0.77
CA SER A 6 4.85 -14.00 -2.09
C SER A 6 4.32 -13.09 -3.20
N ASN A 7 3.58 -12.02 -2.87
CA ASN A 7 3.05 -11.07 -3.85
C ASN A 7 3.94 -9.82 -4.02
N ARG A 8 5.06 -9.70 -3.29
CA ARG A 8 5.88 -8.47 -3.35
C ARG A 8 6.58 -8.28 -4.68
N PHE A 9 6.77 -9.34 -5.47
CA PHE A 9 7.33 -9.22 -6.83
C PHE A 9 6.48 -8.33 -7.75
N PHE A 10 5.17 -8.18 -7.49
CA PHE A 10 4.31 -7.29 -8.27
C PHE A 10 4.77 -5.82 -8.20
N LEU A 11 5.45 -5.40 -7.12
CA LEU A 11 5.96 -4.04 -6.98
C LEU A 11 6.94 -3.67 -8.09
N ASP A 12 7.75 -4.63 -8.53
CA ASP A 12 8.69 -4.47 -9.64
C ASP A 12 8.04 -4.76 -10.99
N GLU A 13 7.15 -5.76 -11.07
CA GLU A 13 6.45 -6.09 -12.32
C GLU A 13 5.61 -4.91 -12.83
N PHE A 14 4.91 -4.18 -11.96
CA PHE A 14 4.09 -3.04 -12.39
C PHE A 14 4.92 -1.92 -13.02
N LEU A 15 6.18 -1.74 -12.60
CA LEU A 15 7.08 -0.73 -13.17
C LEU A 15 7.50 -1.03 -14.61
N LYS A 16 7.33 -2.28 -15.06
CA LYS A 16 7.55 -2.65 -16.47
C LYS A 16 6.43 -2.15 -17.39
N PHE A 17 5.24 -1.91 -16.84
CA PHE A 17 4.05 -1.52 -17.61
C PHE A 17 3.72 -0.03 -17.50
N SER A 18 4.19 0.64 -16.44
CA SER A 18 3.98 2.07 -16.25
C SER A 18 5.17 2.72 -15.54
N PRO A 19 5.62 3.91 -15.99
CA PRO A 19 6.63 4.68 -15.26
C PRO A 19 6.11 5.22 -13.93
N GLU A 20 4.79 5.34 -13.77
CA GLU A 20 4.15 5.81 -12.54
C GLU A 20 3.20 4.76 -11.97
N VAL A 21 3.45 4.36 -10.73
CA VAL A 21 2.68 3.37 -9.98
C VAL A 21 2.43 3.90 -8.58
N TRP A 22 1.20 3.72 -8.11
CA TRP A 22 0.77 4.06 -6.76
C TRP A 22 0.46 2.80 -5.98
N VAL A 23 0.92 2.73 -4.73
CA VAL A 23 0.61 1.67 -3.79
C VAL A 23 -0.13 2.27 -2.61
N ALA A 24 -1.30 1.71 -2.28
CA ALA A 24 -2.05 2.03 -1.09
C ALA A 24 -2.17 0.76 -0.23
N ASP A 25 -1.69 0.81 1.01
CA ASP A 25 -1.71 -0.34 1.92
C ASP A 25 -1.94 0.10 3.37
N SER A 26 -2.74 -0.66 4.11
CA SER A 26 -3.04 -0.39 5.53
C SER A 26 -2.55 -1.46 6.50
N ARG A 27 -1.88 -2.51 6.01
CA ARG A 27 -1.52 -3.70 6.80
C ARG A 27 -0.01 -3.80 7.05
N VAL A 28 0.81 -3.31 6.13
CA VAL A 28 2.27 -3.38 6.17
C VAL A 28 2.83 -2.10 6.79
N LYS A 29 2.99 -2.09 8.11
CA LYS A 29 3.41 -0.89 8.87
C LYS A 29 4.81 -0.36 8.49
N ASN A 30 5.74 -1.24 8.17
CA ASN A 30 7.14 -0.90 7.86
C ASN A 30 7.49 -1.18 6.39
N PHE A 31 6.62 -0.77 5.47
CA PHE A 31 6.89 -0.93 4.05
C PHE A 31 8.04 -0.04 3.59
N SER A 32 9.05 -0.65 2.97
CA SER A 32 10.19 0.02 2.37
C SER A 32 10.54 -0.68 1.07
N HIS A 33 10.77 0.09 0.01
CA HIS A 33 11.12 -0.41 -1.31
C HIS A 33 12.04 0.59 -2.03
N PRO A 34 13.08 0.16 -2.77
CA PRO A 34 14.01 1.07 -3.44
C PRO A 34 13.35 2.03 -4.43
N HIS A 35 12.30 1.58 -5.11
CA HIS A 35 11.62 2.34 -6.16
C HIS A 35 10.42 3.17 -5.69
N TYR A 36 9.97 3.00 -4.45
CA TYR A 36 8.80 3.71 -3.93
C TYR A 36 9.17 4.65 -2.77
N GLN A 37 8.43 5.73 -2.65
CA GLN A 37 8.52 6.66 -1.52
C GLN A 37 7.15 6.86 -0.89
N LYS A 38 7.10 6.92 0.45
CA LYS A 38 5.86 7.25 1.16
C LYS A 38 5.55 8.72 0.94
N LEU A 39 4.34 9.01 0.47
CA LEU A 39 3.88 10.38 0.26
C LEU A 39 2.91 10.81 1.34
N ASP A 40 2.05 9.90 1.80
CA ASP A 40 0.94 10.28 2.64
C ASP A 40 0.40 9.12 3.49
N GLU A 41 -0.44 9.46 4.46
CA GLU A 41 -1.24 8.53 5.25
C GLU A 41 -2.61 9.14 5.56
N ARG A 42 -3.67 8.36 5.39
CA ARG A 42 -5.05 8.81 5.65
C ARG A 42 -5.85 7.72 6.36
N SER A 43 -6.74 8.13 7.24
CA SER A 43 -7.72 7.22 7.83
C SER A 43 -8.88 7.00 6.87
N ALA A 44 -9.28 5.74 6.71
CA ALA A 44 -10.40 5.29 5.91
C ALA A 44 -11.34 4.41 6.76
N THR A 45 -12.59 4.30 6.33
CA THR A 45 -13.58 3.40 6.94
C THR A 45 -14.45 2.82 5.85
N THR A 46 -14.87 1.58 6.01
CA THR A 46 -15.82 0.93 5.11
C THR A 46 -17.24 1.32 5.49
N TRP A 47 -18.11 1.45 4.49
CA TRP A 47 -19.53 1.75 4.65
C TRP A 47 -20.36 0.68 3.94
N PRO A 48 -21.28 -0.03 4.63
CA PRO A 48 -21.54 0.06 6.07
C PRO A 48 -20.33 -0.38 6.91
N ASP A 49 -20.25 0.08 8.17
CA ASP A 49 -19.15 -0.31 9.05
C ASP A 49 -19.14 -1.83 9.22
N LEU A 50 -18.03 -2.45 8.83
CA LEU A 50 -17.80 -3.90 8.91
C LEU A 50 -17.02 -4.30 10.18
N ASP A 51 -16.91 -3.40 11.16
CA ASP A 51 -16.14 -3.55 12.39
C ASP A 51 -14.65 -3.84 12.14
N GLU A 52 -14.07 -3.13 11.16
CA GLU A 52 -12.65 -3.25 10.86
C GLU A 52 -11.79 -2.75 12.02
N ALA A 53 -10.79 -3.55 12.40
CA ALA A 53 -9.86 -3.21 13.47
C ALA A 53 -9.22 -1.85 13.20
N LYS A 54 -9.18 -1.00 14.24
CA LYS A 54 -8.72 0.40 14.14
C LYS A 54 -7.32 0.53 13.54
N GLU A 55 -6.47 -0.48 13.71
CA GLU A 55 -5.12 -0.50 13.16
C GLU A 55 -5.05 -0.62 11.63
N PHE A 56 -6.12 -1.11 10.97
CA PHE A 56 -6.19 -1.24 9.51
C PHE A 56 -6.90 -0.06 8.85
N ARG A 57 -7.35 0.92 9.65
CA ARG A 57 -8.03 2.11 9.15
C ARG A 57 -7.07 3.14 8.58
N ASN A 58 -5.77 3.07 8.89
CA ASN A 58 -4.78 3.99 8.36
C ASN A 58 -4.14 3.41 7.09
N VAL A 59 -4.40 4.05 5.96
CA VAL A 59 -3.87 3.68 4.65
C VAL A 59 -2.66 4.56 4.34
N SER A 60 -1.50 3.94 4.15
CA SER A 60 -0.29 4.59 3.67
C SER A 60 -0.27 4.61 2.15
N PHE A 61 0.12 5.74 1.57
CA PHE A 61 0.25 5.93 0.13
C PHE A 61 1.72 6.07 -0.26
N TYR A 62 2.11 5.30 -1.26
CA TYR A 62 3.45 5.32 -1.84
C TYR A 62 3.36 5.55 -3.35
N LYS A 63 4.36 6.24 -3.88
CA LYS A 63 4.49 6.49 -5.32
C LYS A 63 5.88 6.10 -5.80
N THR A 64 6.00 5.68 -7.05
CA THR A 64 7.30 5.59 -7.71
C THR A 64 8.08 6.90 -7.57
N ARG A 65 9.39 6.78 -7.35
CA ARG A 65 10.31 7.94 -7.29
C ARG A 65 10.56 8.55 -8.66
#